data_AF-A0A126Q0Z7-F1
#
_entry.id   AF-A0A126Q0Z7-F1
#
_cell.length_a   1.000
_cell.length_b   1.000
_cell.length_c   1.000
_cell.angle_alpha   90.00
_cell.angle_beta   90.00
_cell.angle_gamma   90.00
#
_symmetry.space_group_name_H-M   'P 1'
#
loop_
_entity.id
_entity.type
_entity.pdbx_description
1 polymer ?
#
loop_
_entity_poly.entity_id
_entity_poly.type
_entity_poly.pdbx_seq_one_letter_code
_entity_poly.pdbx_strand_id
1 'polypeptide(L)'
;MNFLKWVYSGLVVSAIIVIVGVIGQGKLSVSQASADDEQRPVHMDIQKVQRNFSLVEFDLSKKAHLLRKTRVEHYIAQAKQADLRGWKFKRDEFVERAENILNHHLTQYANEVSQDAEIYTAQAI
;
A
#
# COMPACT_ATOMS: atom_id res chain seq x y z
N MET A 1 10.94 -49.31 26.72
CA MET A 1 11.93 -48.29 26.30
C MET A 1 11.48 -47.58 25.03
N ASN A 2 10.54 -46.62 25.11
CA ASN A 2 10.18 -45.79 23.95
C ASN A 2 9.64 -44.39 24.34
N PHE A 3 9.15 -44.21 25.56
CA PHE A 3 8.63 -42.92 26.03
C PHE A 3 9.72 -41.84 26.13
N LEU A 4 10.88 -42.18 26.71
CA LEU A 4 12.00 -41.23 26.82
C LEU A 4 12.54 -40.82 25.44
N LYS A 5 12.59 -41.73 24.48
CA LYS A 5 12.95 -41.43 23.08
C LYS A 5 11.93 -40.51 22.40
N TRP A 6 10.65 -40.68 22.70
CA TRP A 6 9.58 -39.86 22.14
C TRP A 6 9.60 -38.43 22.70
N VAL A 7 9.85 -38.27 24.00
CA VAL A 7 10.00 -36.96 24.65
C VAL A 7 11.24 -36.23 24.12
N TYR A 8 12.38 -36.92 23.99
CA TYR A 8 13.57 -36.34 23.38
C TYR A 8 13.35 -35.95 21.91
N SER A 9 12.66 -36.78 21.13
CA SER A 9 12.32 -36.48 19.74
C SER A 9 11.42 -35.24 19.63
N GLY A 10 10.37 -35.15 20.45
CA GLY A 10 9.48 -33.98 20.47
C GLY A 10 10.19 -32.69 20.90
N LEU A 11 11.07 -32.78 21.90
CA LEU A 11 11.85 -31.63 22.37
C LEU A 11 12.84 -31.14 21.31
N VAL A 12 13.57 -32.06 20.67
CA VAL A 12 14.54 -31.74 19.61
C VAL A 12 13.84 -31.15 18.37
N VAL A 13 12.71 -31.71 17.95
CA VAL A 13 11.93 -31.18 16.82
C VAL A 13 11.38 -29.78 17.16
N SER A 14 10.88 -29.55 18.39
CA SER A 14 10.43 -28.22 18.79
C SER A 14 11.57 -27.20 18.83
N ALA A 15 12.75 -27.60 19.32
CA ALA A 15 13.94 -26.74 19.36
C ALA A 15 14.42 -26.39 17.95
N ILE A 16 14.38 -27.34 17.00
CA ILE A 16 14.70 -27.08 15.60
C ILE A 16 13.68 -26.12 14.98
N ILE A 17 12.38 -26.28 15.26
CA ILE A 17 11.34 -25.35 14.76
C ILE A 17 11.55 -23.94 15.32
N VAL A 18 11.93 -23.80 16.60
CA VAL A 18 12.25 -22.49 17.19
C VAL A 18 13.52 -21.91 16.55
N ILE A 19 14.56 -22.71 16.30
CA ILE A 19 15.78 -22.25 15.64
C ILE A 19 15.50 -21.86 14.18
N VAL A 20 14.70 -22.63 13.44
CA VAL A 20 14.27 -22.29 12.07
C VAL A 20 13.29 -21.10 12.09
N GLY A 21 12.49 -20.91 13.13
CA GLY A 21 11.64 -19.72 13.30
C GLY A 21 12.46 -18.46 13.59
N VAL A 22 13.51 -18.57 14.42
CA VAL A 22 14.40 -17.46 14.81
C VAL A 22 15.42 -17.14 13.71
N ILE A 23 15.92 -18.13 12.97
CA ILE A 23 16.86 -17.96 11.84
C ILE A 23 16.11 -17.73 10.51
N GLY A 24 14.93 -18.32 10.34
CA GLY A 24 14.01 -18.14 9.20
C GLY A 24 13.13 -16.88 9.30
N GLN A 25 13.17 -16.17 10.43
CA GLN A 25 12.97 -14.72 10.46
C GLN A 25 14.16 -13.94 9.87
N GLY A 26 14.99 -14.62 9.06
CA GLY A 26 15.78 -13.98 8.04
C GLY A 26 14.87 -13.16 7.14
N LYS A 27 14.84 -11.84 7.40
CA LYS A 27 14.77 -10.82 6.35
C LYS A 27 13.80 -11.17 5.22
N LEU A 28 12.51 -11.25 5.52
CA LEU A 28 11.54 -10.81 4.52
C LEU A 28 11.97 -9.40 4.15
N SER A 29 12.51 -9.27 2.94
CA SER A 29 13.31 -8.13 2.49
C SER A 29 12.48 -6.85 2.41
N VAL A 30 12.18 -6.27 3.56
CA VAL A 30 12.16 -4.83 3.69
C VAL A 30 13.64 -4.47 3.63
N SER A 31 14.10 -4.03 2.45
CA SER A 31 15.37 -3.32 2.34
C SER A 31 15.44 -2.38 3.54
N GLN A 32 16.44 -2.53 4.39
CA GLN A 32 16.93 -1.42 5.20
C GLN A 32 17.20 -0.30 4.20
N ALA A 33 16.22 0.57 4.00
CA ALA A 33 16.50 1.93 3.57
C ALA A 33 17.39 2.45 4.69
N SER A 34 18.63 2.80 4.35
CA SER A 34 19.50 3.50 5.29
C SER A 34 18.71 4.68 5.85
N ALA A 35 18.89 5.06 7.11
CA ALA A 35 18.25 6.26 7.67
C ALA A 35 18.55 7.56 6.88
N ASP A 36 19.54 7.50 5.98
CA ASP A 36 19.92 8.53 5.01
C ASP A 36 18.99 8.60 3.76
N ASP A 37 18.23 7.55 3.45
CA ASP A 37 17.29 7.50 2.32
C ASP A 37 15.99 8.26 2.59
N GLU A 38 15.61 8.48 3.85
CA GLU A 38 14.37 9.19 4.20
C GLU A 38 14.43 10.70 3.86
N GLN A 39 15.63 11.28 3.77
CA GLN A 39 15.83 12.71 3.49
C GLN A 39 16.11 13.01 2.01
N ARG A 40 16.28 11.98 1.17
CA ARG A 40 16.49 12.21 -0.26
C ARG A 40 15.17 12.62 -0.89
N PRO A 41 15.11 13.77 -1.59
CA PRO A 41 13.88 14.16 -2.28
C PRO A 41 13.54 13.09 -3.32
N VAL A 42 12.37 12.46 -3.14
CA VAL A 42 11.85 11.46 -4.10
C VAL A 42 11.60 12.11 -5.46
N HIS A 43 11.56 11.32 -6.52
CA HIS A 43 11.32 11.79 -7.88
C HIS A 43 10.11 12.73 -7.98
N MET A 44 10.21 13.77 -8.81
CA MET A 44 9.18 14.81 -8.94
C MET A 44 7.80 14.25 -9.26
N ASP A 45 7.72 13.18 -10.05
CA ASP A 45 6.43 12.56 -10.42
C ASP A 45 5.72 11.94 -9.20
N ILE A 46 6.48 11.38 -8.26
CA ILE A 46 5.93 10.88 -6.99
C ILE A 46 5.39 12.06 -6.17
N GLN A 47 6.15 13.15 -6.09
CA GLN A 47 5.72 14.36 -5.36
C GLN A 47 4.45 14.96 -5.97
N LYS A 48 4.36 14.98 -7.32
CA LYS A 48 3.18 15.45 -8.06
C LYS A 48 1.95 14.60 -7.72
N VAL A 49 2.07 13.28 -7.79
CA VAL A 49 0.98 12.36 -7.40
C VAL A 49 0.58 12.55 -5.95
N GLN A 50 1.54 12.69 -5.04
CA GLN A 50 1.23 12.91 -3.62
C GLN A 50 0.50 14.22 -3.38
N ARG A 51 0.92 15.30 -4.05
CA ARG A 51 0.22 16.59 -3.99
C ARG A 51 -1.21 16.43 -4.50
N ASN A 52 -1.40 15.83 -5.67
CA ASN A 52 -2.74 15.61 -6.21
C ASN A 52 -3.59 14.78 -5.25
N PHE A 53 -3.06 13.66 -4.73
CA PHE A 53 -3.75 12.83 -3.75
C PHE A 53 -4.17 13.61 -2.49
N SER A 54 -3.32 14.52 -1.98
CA SER A 54 -3.64 15.34 -0.80
C SER A 54 -4.76 16.35 -1.01
N LEU A 55 -5.05 16.69 -2.27
CA LEU A 55 -6.12 17.63 -2.65
C LEU A 55 -7.44 16.93 -2.95
N VAL A 56 -7.44 15.59 -3.07
CA VAL A 56 -8.63 14.81 -3.40
C VAL A 56 -9.36 14.38 -2.13
N GLU A 57 -10.66 14.63 -2.09
CA GLU A 57 -11.52 14.18 -1.00
C GLU A 57 -12.01 12.73 -1.22
N PHE A 58 -11.96 11.95 -0.14
CA PHE A 58 -12.45 10.57 -0.10
C PHE A 58 -13.46 10.44 1.03
N ASP A 59 -14.73 10.28 0.67
CA ASP A 59 -15.77 9.87 1.61
C ASP A 59 -15.52 8.44 2.12
N LEU A 60 -15.01 8.31 3.36
CA LEU A 60 -14.64 7.04 3.96
C LEU A 60 -15.85 6.18 4.38
N SER A 61 -17.06 6.75 4.39
CA SER A 61 -18.28 5.98 4.63
C SER A 61 -18.59 5.06 3.44
N LYS A 62 -18.17 5.46 2.22
CA LYS A 62 -18.29 4.66 1.00
C LYS A 62 -17.13 3.67 0.87
N LYS A 63 -17.44 2.37 0.93
CA LYS A 63 -16.45 1.29 0.74
C LYS A 63 -15.60 1.46 -0.53
N ALA A 64 -16.22 1.89 -1.64
CA ALA A 64 -15.51 2.10 -2.90
C ALA A 64 -14.43 3.19 -2.79
N HIS A 65 -14.73 4.29 -2.10
CA HIS A 65 -13.81 5.40 -1.88
C HIS A 65 -12.66 4.97 -0.96
N LEU A 66 -12.96 4.27 0.13
CA LEU A 66 -11.95 3.70 1.02
C LEU A 66 -10.98 2.79 0.25
N LEU A 67 -11.50 1.86 -0.57
CA LEU A 67 -10.67 0.96 -1.37
C LEU A 67 -9.84 1.69 -2.44
N ARG A 68 -10.35 2.76 -3.04
CA ARG A 68 -9.57 3.59 -3.96
C ARG A 68 -8.44 4.30 -3.21
N LYS A 69 -8.75 4.96 -2.09
CA LYS A 69 -7.77 5.65 -1.23
C LYS A 69 -6.62 4.71 -0.83
N THR A 70 -6.93 3.56 -0.23
CA THR A 70 -5.92 2.59 0.20
C THR A 70 -5.05 2.08 -0.95
N ARG A 71 -5.61 1.89 -2.14
CA ARG A 71 -4.83 1.49 -3.33
C ARG A 71 -3.89 2.60 -3.80
N VAL A 72 -4.33 3.86 -3.81
CA VAL A 72 -3.47 4.99 -4.17
C VAL A 72 -2.31 5.09 -3.18
N GLU A 73 -2.57 5.05 -1.88
CA GLU A 73 -1.54 5.07 -0.82
C GLU A 73 -0.52 3.95 -1.01
N HIS A 74 -1.01 2.74 -1.31
CA HIS A 74 -0.16 1.58 -1.56
C HIS A 74 0.76 1.77 -2.78
N TYR A 75 0.25 2.27 -3.90
CA TYR A 75 1.08 2.51 -5.09
C TYR A 75 2.06 3.67 -4.90
N ILE A 76 1.68 4.72 -4.17
CA ILE A 76 2.62 5.80 -3.80
C ILE A 76 3.78 5.23 -2.95
N ALA A 77 3.48 4.38 -1.98
CA ALA A 77 4.51 3.75 -1.14
C ALA A 77 5.44 2.86 -1.97
N GLN A 78 4.90 2.06 -2.91
CA GLN A 78 5.70 1.26 -3.82
C GLN A 78 6.55 2.11 -4.78
N ALA A 79 6.02 3.23 -5.27
CA ALA A 79 6.76 4.16 -6.12
C ALA A 79 7.97 4.75 -5.38
N LYS A 80 7.80 5.18 -4.13
CA LYS A 80 8.92 5.64 -3.28
C LYS A 80 9.97 4.55 -3.09
N GLN A 81 9.52 3.34 -2.75
CA GLN A 81 10.39 2.19 -2.58
C GLN A 81 11.15 1.79 -3.84
N ALA A 82 10.55 1.95 -5.02
CA ALA A 82 11.20 1.71 -6.30
C ALA A 82 12.21 2.82 -6.62
N ASP A 83 11.89 4.08 -6.29
CA ASP A 83 12.77 5.24 -6.49
C ASP A 83 14.04 5.15 -5.64
N LEU A 84 13.90 4.78 -4.35
CA LEU A 84 15.04 4.52 -3.46
C LEU A 84 15.97 3.43 -4.00
N ARG A 85 15.41 2.41 -4.66
CA ARG A 85 16.16 1.32 -5.29
C ARG A 85 16.71 1.66 -6.67
N GLY A 86 16.44 2.85 -7.20
CA GLY A 86 16.81 3.25 -8.56
C GLY A 86 16.04 2.51 -9.67
N TRP A 87 14.93 1.85 -9.35
CA TRP A 87 14.10 1.10 -10.30
C TRP A 87 13.14 2.01 -11.06
N LYS A 88 13.69 2.79 -12.00
CA LYS A 88 12.94 3.78 -12.78
C LYS A 88 11.65 3.23 -13.40
N PHE A 89 11.73 2.12 -14.15
CA PHE A 89 10.56 1.55 -14.81
C PHE A 89 9.44 1.17 -13.83
N LYS A 90 9.79 0.57 -12.69
CA LYS A 90 8.80 0.17 -11.67
C LYS A 90 8.20 1.37 -10.97
N ARG A 91 9.02 2.37 -10.65
CA ARG A 91 8.54 3.63 -10.10
C ARG A 91 7.51 4.27 -11.03
N ASP A 92 7.83 4.40 -12.31
CA ASP A 92 6.96 5.05 -13.29
C ASP A 92 5.64 4.26 -13.45
N GLU A 93 5.69 2.91 -13.47
CA GLU A 93 4.50 2.03 -13.46
C GLU A 93 3.61 2.27 -12.22
N PHE A 94 4.19 2.40 -11.04
CA PHE A 94 3.43 2.64 -9.80
C PHE A 94 2.83 4.04 -9.74
N VAL A 95 3.56 5.05 -10.21
CA VAL A 95 3.04 6.42 -10.34
C VAL A 95 1.84 6.43 -11.29
N GLU A 96 1.95 5.82 -12.46
CA GLU A 96 0.86 5.76 -13.44
C GLU A 96 -0.38 5.07 -12.87
N ARG A 97 -0.21 3.96 -12.14
CA ARG A 97 -1.34 3.30 -11.47
C ARG A 97 -2.01 4.17 -10.41
N ALA A 98 -1.23 4.92 -9.63
CA ALA A 98 -1.77 5.87 -8.66
C ALA A 98 -2.56 6.98 -9.36
N GLU A 99 -2.00 7.58 -10.43
CA GLU A 99 -2.68 8.61 -11.22
C GLU A 99 -3.98 8.10 -11.84
N ASN A 100 -3.97 6.91 -12.44
CA ASN A 100 -5.15 6.35 -13.08
C ASN A 100 -6.30 6.12 -12.09
N ILE A 101 -6.00 5.62 -10.89
CA ILE A 101 -7.01 5.46 -9.84
C ILE A 101 -7.55 6.81 -9.38
N LEU A 102 -6.70 7.83 -9.25
CA LEU A 102 -7.13 9.18 -8.89
C LEU A 102 -8.03 9.79 -9.96
N ASN A 103 -7.64 9.71 -11.22
CA ASN A 103 -8.45 10.21 -12.34
C ASN A 103 -9.80 9.51 -12.41
N HIS A 104 -9.80 8.18 -12.27
CA HIS A 104 -11.05 7.42 -12.22
C HIS A 104 -11.91 7.83 -11.03
N HIS A 105 -11.33 8.02 -9.84
CA HIS A 105 -12.05 8.49 -8.66
C HIS A 105 -12.70 9.85 -8.89
N LEU A 106 -11.97 10.81 -9.46
CA LEU A 106 -12.46 12.15 -9.76
C LEU A 106 -13.62 12.13 -10.76
N THR A 107 -13.52 11.35 -11.83
CA THR A 107 -14.61 11.19 -12.79
C THR A 107 -15.85 10.59 -12.15
N GLN A 108 -15.69 9.56 -11.31
CA GLN A 108 -16.81 8.94 -10.61
C GLN A 108 -17.45 9.90 -9.60
N TYR A 109 -16.61 10.61 -8.83
CA TYR A 109 -17.08 11.59 -7.86
C TYR A 109 -17.86 12.74 -8.53
N ALA A 110 -17.39 13.25 -9.67
CA ALA A 110 -18.10 14.28 -10.42
C ALA A 110 -19.49 13.81 -10.89
N ASN A 111 -19.61 12.54 -11.29
CA ASN A 111 -20.89 11.96 -11.67
C ASN A 111 -21.83 11.78 -10.46
N GLU A 112 -21.31 11.29 -9.33
CA GLU A 112 -22.07 11.15 -8.09
C GLU A 112 -22.64 12.49 -7.62
N VAL A 113 -21.81 13.54 -7.58
CA VAL A 113 -22.24 14.89 -7.18
C VAL A 113 -23.30 15.46 -8.12
N SER A 114 -23.15 15.24 -9.42
CA SER A 114 -24.13 15.70 -10.42
C SER A 114 -25.49 15.00 -10.23
N GLN A 115 -25.46 13.69 -10.00
CA GLN A 115 -26.67 12.90 -9.77
C GLN A 115 -27.37 13.29 -8.46
N ASP A 116 -26.61 13.50 -7.38
CA ASP A 116 -27.15 13.96 -6.11
C ASP A 116 -27.84 15.33 -6.28
N ALA A 117 -27.21 16.26 -7.00
CA ALA A 117 -27.80 17.57 -7.29
C ALA A 117 -29.13 17.48 -8.05
N GLU A 118 -29.21 16.61 -9.08
CA GLU A 118 -30.46 16.36 -9.81
C GLU A 118 -31.57 15.85 -8.88
N ILE A 119 -31.27 14.87 -8.02
CA ILE A 119 -32.25 14.31 -7.06
C ILE A 119 -32.77 15.39 -6.12
N TYR A 120 -31.89 16.22 -5.55
CA TYR A 120 -32.31 17.29 -4.63
C TYR A 120 -33.19 18.33 -5.34
N THR A 121 -32.87 18.71 -6.57
CA THR A 121 -33.69 19.66 -7.34
C THR A 121 -35.06 19.07 -7.71
N ALA A 122 -35.12 17.77 -8.03
CA ALA A 122 -36.37 17.09 -8.33
C ALA A 122 -37.29 16.92 -7.11
N GLN A 123 -36.73 16.81 -5.90
CA GLN A 123 -37.50 16.75 -4.65
C GLN A 123 -38.00 18.11 -4.15
N ALA A 124 -37.44 19.21 -4.67
CA ALA A 124 -37.80 20.57 -4.27
C ALA A 124 -38.98 21.16 -5.07
N ILE A 125 -39.52 20.43 -6.04
CA ILE A 125 -40.68 20.78 -6.90
C ILE A 125 -41.89 19.94 -6.45
#